data_AF-A0A7S2I8A1-F1
#
_entry.id   AF-A0A7S2I8A1-F1
#
_cell.length_a   1.000
_cell.length_b   1.000
_cell.length_c   1.000
_cell.angle_alpha   90.00
_cell.angle_beta   90.00
_cell.angle_gamma   90.00
#
_symmetry.space_group_name_H-M   'P 1'
#
loop_
_entity.id
_entity.type
_entity.pdbx_description
1 polymer ?
#
loop_
_entity_poly.entity_id
_entity_poly.type
_entity_poly.pdbx_seq_one_letter_code
_entity_poly.pdbx_strand_id
1 'polypeptide(L)'
;VFIDVWQQVQKAGRLWKHEWTVKTDPDCLLVPQRLKWHLGALQAPVGQPVYVKNNAMNSSYSNGGFLGAVEVFSREALELYFDWWPMCEKTIGITGGEDGFMKGCMDALGAGYMVDGGMFKPDDDPRLCALGKYAAYHP
;
A
#
# COMPACT_ATOMS: atom_id res chain seq x y z
N VAL A 1 -17.28 -3.60 1.34
CA VAL A 1 -16.60 -3.10 2.56
C VAL A 1 -15.37 -2.27 2.22
N PHE A 2 -14.29 -2.84 1.66
CA PHE A 2 -13.06 -2.05 1.42
C PHE A 2 -13.23 -0.94 0.38
N ILE A 3 -13.95 -1.21 -0.71
CA ILE A 3 -14.32 -0.18 -1.72
C ILE A 3 -15.08 0.97 -1.05
N ASP A 4 -16.04 0.65 -0.18
CA ASP A 4 -16.87 1.65 0.52
C ASP A 4 -16.02 2.54 1.45
N VAL A 5 -14.98 1.98 2.08
CA VAL A 5 -14.03 2.72 2.91
C VAL A 5 -13.20 3.67 2.04
N TRP A 6 -12.65 3.19 0.92
CA TRP A 6 -11.90 4.03 0.00
C TRP A 6 -12.75 5.17 -0.58
N GLN A 7 -14.02 4.92 -0.91
CA GLN A 7 -14.95 5.98 -1.33
C GLN A 7 -15.20 7.03 -0.24
N GLN A 8 -15.30 6.62 1.03
CA GLN A 8 -15.44 7.56 2.14
C GLN A 8 -14.17 8.39 2.34
N VAL A 9 -13.00 7.78 2.19
CA VAL A 9 -11.70 8.45 2.23
C VAL A 9 -11.59 9.48 1.09
N GLN A 10 -12.03 9.13 -0.13
CA GLN A 10 -12.11 10.04 -1.27
C GLN A 10 -12.98 11.26 -0.97
N LYS A 11 -14.21 11.02 -0.46
CA LYS A 11 -15.18 12.07 -0.13
C LYS A 11 -14.67 13.00 0.97
N ALA A 12 -13.92 12.49 1.94
CA ALA A 12 -13.32 13.30 2.99
C ALA A 12 -12.20 14.23 2.48
N GLY A 13 -11.59 13.91 1.33
CA GLY A 13 -10.67 14.78 0.59
C GLY A 13 -9.33 15.08 1.27
N ARG A 14 -9.05 14.54 2.46
CA ARG A 14 -7.79 14.77 3.20
C ARG A 14 -6.58 14.20 2.47
N LEU A 15 -6.78 13.11 1.74
CA LEU A 15 -5.71 12.43 1.00
C LEU A 15 -5.10 13.32 -0.09
N TRP A 16 -5.91 14.21 -0.70
CA TRP A 16 -5.48 15.13 -1.77
C TRP A 16 -4.49 16.21 -1.32
N LYS A 17 -4.36 16.42 -0.02
CA LYS A 17 -3.42 17.38 0.59
C LYS A 17 -2.04 16.78 0.85
N HIS A 18 -1.84 15.49 0.54
CA HIS A 18 -0.61 14.76 0.82
C HIS A 18 -0.14 14.05 -0.45
N GLU A 19 1.17 13.92 -0.63
CA GLU A 19 1.76 13.21 -1.78
C GLU A 19 1.63 11.69 -1.65
N TRP A 20 1.54 11.21 -0.41
CA TRP A 20 1.44 9.79 -0.08
C TRP A 20 0.27 9.55 0.85
N THR A 21 -0.46 8.47 0.61
CA THR A 21 -1.50 7.94 1.47
C THR A 21 -1.13 6.53 1.89
N VAL A 22 -1.39 6.21 3.16
CA VAL A 22 -1.04 4.94 3.78
C VAL A 22 -2.29 4.36 4.41
N LYS A 23 -2.63 3.12 4.05
CA LYS A 23 -3.60 2.30 4.76
C LYS A 23 -2.85 1.32 5.65
N THR A 24 -3.35 1.11 6.87
CA THR A 24 -2.81 0.13 7.81
C THR A 24 -3.94 -0.72 8.34
N ASP A 25 -3.67 -1.98 8.63
CA ASP A 25 -4.58 -2.79 9.43
C ASP A 25 -4.56 -2.34 10.90
N PRO A 26 -5.64 -2.57 11.67
CA PRO A 26 -5.73 -2.15 13.08
C PRO A 26 -4.67 -2.78 14.01
N ASP A 27 -4.12 -3.91 13.62
CA ASP A 27 -3.07 -4.68 14.30
C ASP A 27 -1.68 -4.49 13.67
N CYS A 28 -1.54 -3.61 12.68
CA CYS A 28 -0.25 -3.20 12.13
C CYS A 28 0.37 -2.08 12.96
N LEU A 29 1.57 -2.32 13.51
CA LEU A 29 2.36 -1.28 14.16
C LEU A 29 3.11 -0.47 13.08
N LEU A 30 2.62 0.73 12.78
CA LEU A 30 3.29 1.69 11.90
C LEU A 30 4.13 2.70 12.68
N VAL A 31 5.36 2.96 12.24
CA VAL A 31 6.22 4.06 12.73
C VAL A 31 6.34 5.14 11.64
N PRO A 32 5.51 6.20 11.66
CA PRO A 32 5.40 7.15 10.55
C PRO A 32 6.72 7.84 10.17
N GLN A 33 7.57 8.13 11.17
CA GLN A 33 8.85 8.78 10.91
C GLN A 33 9.80 7.89 10.09
N ARG A 34 9.78 6.58 10.31
CA ARG A 34 10.58 5.63 9.53
C ARG A 34 10.02 5.49 8.14
N LEU A 35 8.70 5.40 7.99
CA LEU A 35 8.06 5.37 6.67
C LEU A 35 8.51 6.57 5.81
N LYS A 36 8.58 7.78 6.39
CA LYS A 36 9.12 8.95 5.68
C LYS A 36 10.56 8.77 5.21
N TRP A 37 11.43 8.12 5.99
CA TRP A 37 12.80 7.83 5.58
C TRP A 37 12.85 6.86 4.40
N HIS A 38 12.05 5.79 4.46
CA HIS A 38 11.92 4.83 3.37
C HIS A 38 11.42 5.50 2.08
N LEU A 39 10.33 6.26 2.15
CA LEU A 39 9.79 6.98 0.99
C LEU A 39 10.78 8.02 0.42
N GLY A 40 11.51 8.72 1.28
CA GLY A 40 12.56 9.65 0.85
C GLY A 40 13.73 8.95 0.14
N ALA A 41 14.08 7.73 0.56
CA ALA A 41 15.13 6.92 -0.05
C ALA A 41 14.71 6.30 -1.39
N LEU A 42 13.42 6.02 -1.58
CA LEU A 42 12.89 5.50 -2.84
C LEU A 42 13.07 6.48 -4.00
N GLN A 43 13.03 7.79 -3.75
CA GLN A 43 13.12 8.82 -4.80
C GLN A 43 12.09 8.59 -5.92
N ALA A 44 10.83 8.36 -5.53
CA ALA A 44 9.77 8.12 -6.50
C ALA A 44 9.64 9.29 -7.50
N PRO A 45 9.37 9.00 -8.78
CA PRO A 45 9.17 10.03 -9.78
C PRO A 45 7.95 10.89 -9.43
N VAL A 46 8.14 12.21 -9.49
CA VAL A 46 7.10 13.19 -9.18
C VAL A 46 5.96 13.09 -10.20
N GLY A 47 4.72 13.12 -9.73
CA GLY A 47 3.53 13.15 -10.59
C GLY A 47 3.27 11.87 -11.38
N GLN A 48 3.83 10.74 -10.95
CA GLN A 48 3.56 9.44 -11.55
C GLN A 48 2.73 8.57 -10.60
N PRO A 49 1.76 7.79 -11.13
CA PRO A 49 1.02 6.85 -10.32
C PRO A 49 1.93 5.70 -9.89
N VAL A 50 2.33 5.70 -8.63
CA VAL A 50 3.22 4.71 -8.01
C VAL A 50 2.61 4.15 -6.74
N TYR A 51 2.72 2.83 -6.55
CA TYR A 51 2.50 2.15 -5.27
C TYR A 51 3.77 1.42 -4.79
N VAL A 52 3.88 1.15 -3.49
CA VAL A 52 5.07 0.52 -2.91
C VAL A 52 4.82 -0.95 -2.58
N LYS A 53 5.67 -1.82 -3.14
CA LYS A 53 5.81 -3.22 -2.72
C LYS A 53 6.67 -3.26 -1.47
N ASN A 54 6.03 -3.54 -0.34
CA ASN A 54 6.56 -3.34 1.02
C ASN A 54 7.47 -4.47 1.54
N ASN A 55 7.65 -5.56 0.79
CA ASN A 55 8.51 -6.67 1.21
C ASN A 55 9.20 -7.35 0.02
N ALA A 56 10.27 -8.09 0.32
CA ALA A 56 11.05 -8.88 -0.65
C ALA A 56 10.81 -10.40 -0.53
N MET A 57 9.71 -10.83 0.10
CA MET A 57 9.40 -12.24 0.25
C MET A 57 8.97 -12.86 -1.09
N ASN A 58 9.19 -14.17 -1.23
CA ASN A 58 8.82 -14.93 -2.43
C ASN A 58 7.35 -14.65 -2.84
N SER A 59 7.14 -14.43 -4.14
CA SER A 59 5.86 -14.05 -4.72
C SER A 59 4.66 -14.92 -4.33
N SER A 60 4.88 -16.21 -4.03
CA SER A 60 3.80 -17.13 -3.63
C SER A 60 3.21 -16.82 -2.24
N TYR A 61 3.95 -16.13 -1.37
CA TYR A 61 3.53 -15.80 0.00
C TYR A 61 3.26 -14.31 0.22
N SER A 62 3.63 -13.46 -0.75
CA SER A 62 3.68 -12.01 -0.56
C SER A 62 2.80 -11.22 -1.50
N ASN A 63 1.88 -11.87 -2.22
CA ASN A 63 1.08 -11.23 -3.26
C ASN A 63 1.98 -10.37 -4.19
N GLY A 64 3.11 -10.95 -4.62
CA GLY A 64 4.10 -10.27 -5.45
C GLY A 64 4.83 -9.09 -4.76
N GLY A 65 5.11 -9.19 -3.46
CA GLY A 65 5.82 -8.20 -2.66
C GLY A 65 4.94 -7.12 -2.03
N PHE A 66 3.61 -7.29 -2.04
CA PHE A 66 2.64 -6.34 -1.54
C PHE A 66 1.70 -6.99 -0.52
N LEU A 67 1.94 -6.75 0.78
CA LEU A 67 1.13 -7.32 1.86
C LEU A 67 0.20 -6.27 2.48
N GLY A 68 -1.06 -6.65 2.70
CA GLY A 68 -2.15 -5.72 3.08
C GLY A 68 -2.05 -5.02 4.43
N ALA A 69 -1.17 -5.49 5.33
CA ALA A 69 -0.98 -4.86 6.64
C ALA A 69 -0.56 -3.39 6.55
N VAL A 70 0.19 -3.03 5.50
CA VAL A 70 0.58 -1.65 5.20
C VAL A 70 0.60 -1.41 3.70
N GLU A 71 -0.29 -0.55 3.21
CA GLU A 71 -0.42 -0.25 1.80
C GLU A 71 -0.10 1.22 1.56
N VAL A 72 0.83 1.50 0.64
CA VAL A 72 1.37 2.84 0.42
C VAL A 72 1.20 3.24 -1.04
N PHE A 73 0.46 4.32 -1.26
CA PHE A 73 0.10 4.82 -2.58
C PHE A 73 0.48 6.29 -2.70
N SER A 74 1.02 6.67 -3.86
CA SER A 74 1.09 8.07 -4.26
C SER A 74 -0.31 8.64 -4.45
N ARG A 75 -0.45 9.96 -4.37
CA ARG A 75 -1.71 10.66 -4.68
C ARG A 75 -2.20 10.29 -6.08
N GLU A 76 -1.32 10.33 -7.07
CA GLU A 76 -1.62 10.05 -8.47
C GLU A 76 -2.08 8.59 -8.70
N ALA A 77 -1.53 7.63 -7.93
CA ALA A 77 -2.04 6.25 -7.95
C ALA A 77 -3.48 6.16 -7.43
N LEU A 78 -3.82 6.92 -6.39
CA LEU A 78 -5.20 6.95 -5.88
C LEU A 78 -6.15 7.71 -6.81
N GLU A 79 -5.71 8.77 -7.48
CA GLU A 79 -6.50 9.42 -8.55
C GLU A 79 -6.86 8.39 -9.63
N LEU A 80 -5.85 7.68 -10.15
CA LEU A 80 -6.02 6.63 -11.15
C LEU A 80 -6.99 5.54 -10.67
N TYR A 81 -6.86 5.10 -9.41
CA TYR A 81 -7.78 4.13 -8.83
C TYR A 81 -9.22 4.66 -8.78
N PHE A 82 -9.43 5.87 -8.26
CA PHE A 82 -10.78 6.40 -8.08
C PHE A 82 -11.51 6.68 -9.39
N ASP A 83 -10.77 6.96 -10.46
CA ASP A 83 -11.35 7.13 -11.80
C ASP A 83 -11.85 5.79 -12.40
N TRP A 84 -11.27 4.66 -11.99
CA TRP A 84 -11.47 3.37 -12.67
C TRP A 84 -11.88 2.19 -11.77
N TRP A 85 -12.04 2.39 -10.46
CA TRP A 85 -12.37 1.31 -9.53
C TRP A 85 -13.60 0.48 -9.92
N PRO A 86 -14.69 1.01 -10.55
CA PRO A 86 -15.83 0.17 -10.96
C PRO A 86 -15.43 -0.85 -12.04
N MET A 87 -14.46 -0.50 -12.90
CA MET A 87 -13.93 -1.41 -13.91
C MET A 87 -13.08 -2.50 -13.26
N CYS A 88 -12.31 -2.16 -12.22
CA CYS A 88 -11.57 -3.13 -11.42
C CYS A 88 -12.53 -4.10 -10.71
N GLU A 89 -13.59 -3.61 -10.07
CA GLU A 89 -14.61 -4.48 -9.46
C GLU A 89 -15.19 -5.47 -10.48
N LYS A 90 -15.55 -4.99 -11.67
CA LYS A 90 -16.11 -5.84 -12.72
C LYS A 90 -15.13 -6.89 -13.25
N THR A 91 -13.86 -6.52 -13.42
CA THR A 91 -12.86 -7.36 -14.11
C THR A 91 -12.10 -8.29 -13.16
N ILE A 92 -11.73 -7.78 -11.98
CA ILE A 92 -10.91 -8.48 -10.99
C ILE A 92 -11.81 -9.19 -9.97
N GLY A 93 -12.99 -8.65 -9.69
CA GLY A 93 -13.88 -9.14 -8.66
C GLY A 93 -13.47 -8.70 -7.25
N ILE A 94 -14.35 -8.95 -6.28
CA ILE A 94 -14.21 -8.51 -4.87
C ILE A 94 -14.16 -9.68 -3.88
N THR A 95 -14.00 -10.90 -4.37
CA THR A 95 -13.97 -12.12 -3.55
C THR A 95 -12.60 -12.39 -2.92
N GLY A 96 -11.58 -11.64 -3.32
CA GLY A 96 -10.23 -11.69 -2.74
C GLY A 96 -10.05 -10.76 -1.54
N GLY A 97 -8.82 -10.73 -1.02
CA GLY A 97 -8.40 -9.73 -0.03
C GLY A 97 -8.38 -8.31 -0.60
N GLU A 98 -8.46 -7.32 0.29
CA GLU A 98 -8.40 -5.90 -0.07
C GLU A 98 -7.09 -5.55 -0.79
N ASP A 99 -5.97 -6.05 -0.29
CA ASP A 99 -4.64 -5.87 -0.85
C ASP A 99 -4.51 -6.51 -2.25
N GLY A 100 -5.11 -7.69 -2.43
CA GLY A 100 -5.19 -8.37 -3.72
C GLY A 100 -5.99 -7.55 -4.73
N PHE A 101 -7.11 -6.97 -4.30
CA PHE A 101 -7.90 -6.07 -5.14
C PHE A 101 -7.16 -4.79 -5.49
N MET A 102 -6.60 -4.09 -4.49
CA MET A 102 -5.91 -2.82 -4.69
C MET A 102 -4.69 -3.00 -5.59
N LYS A 103 -3.82 -3.97 -5.28
CA LYS A 103 -2.67 -4.30 -6.14
C LYS A 103 -3.11 -4.71 -7.54
N GLY A 104 -4.08 -5.62 -7.66
CA GLY A 104 -4.57 -6.09 -8.94
C GLY A 104 -5.10 -4.94 -9.80
N CYS A 105 -5.83 -4.00 -9.19
CA CYS A 105 -6.34 -2.82 -9.86
C CYS A 105 -5.21 -1.90 -10.32
N MET A 106 -4.22 -1.63 -9.45
CA MET A 106 -3.03 -0.84 -9.82
C MET A 106 -2.28 -1.45 -11.00
N ASP A 107 -2.05 -2.77 -10.97
CA ASP A 107 -1.38 -3.48 -12.06
C ASP A 107 -2.20 -3.41 -13.36
N ALA A 108 -3.52 -3.62 -13.29
CA ALA A 108 -4.41 -3.59 -14.45
C ALA A 108 -4.53 -2.19 -15.08
N LEU A 109 -4.48 -1.14 -14.26
CA LEU A 109 -4.53 0.26 -14.69
C LEU A 109 -3.17 0.80 -15.15
N GLY A 110 -2.09 0.02 -15.00
CA GLY A 110 -0.75 0.40 -15.43
C GLY A 110 -0.04 1.37 -14.48
N ALA A 111 -0.43 1.42 -13.20
CA ALA A 111 0.34 2.13 -12.20
C ALA A 111 1.74 1.52 -12.07
N GLY A 112 2.76 2.37 -11.95
CA GLY A 112 4.10 1.93 -11.62
C GLY A 112 4.19 1.38 -10.21
N TYR A 113 5.26 0.64 -9.92
CA TYR A 113 5.57 0.25 -8.55
C TYR A 113 7.05 0.41 -8.25
N MET A 114 7.35 0.62 -6.97
CA MET A 114 8.70 0.57 -6.43
C MET A 114 8.77 -0.50 -5.36
N VAL A 115 9.95 -1.09 -5.16
CA VAL A 115 10.14 -2.15 -4.16
C VAL A 115 10.97 -1.61 -3.00
N ASP A 116 10.44 -1.73 -1.80
CA ASP A 116 11.18 -1.55 -0.56
C ASP A 116 11.05 -2.80 0.31
N GLY A 117 11.97 -3.74 0.10
CA GLY A 117 12.00 -4.99 0.86
C GLY A 117 12.31 -4.86 2.34
N GLY A 118 12.73 -3.67 2.79
CA GLY A 118 13.07 -3.36 4.18
C GLY A 118 12.01 -2.54 4.89
N MET A 119 10.89 -2.21 4.23
CA MET A 119 9.85 -1.37 4.81
C MET A 119 8.99 -2.12 5.82
N PHE A 120 8.60 -3.35 5.51
CA PHE A 120 7.64 -4.12 6.30
C PHE A 120 8.23 -5.43 6.83
N LYS A 121 7.88 -5.77 8.07
CA LYS A 121 8.27 -7.00 8.75
C LYS A 121 7.02 -7.80 9.18
N PRO A 122 6.55 -8.76 8.35
CA PRO A 122 5.52 -9.71 8.73
C PRO A 122 6.13 -10.81 9.59
N ASP A 123 5.90 -10.76 10.90
CA ASP A 123 6.47 -11.69 11.87
C ASP A 123 5.71 -11.63 13.19
N ASP A 124 5.45 -12.79 13.80
CA ASP A 124 4.71 -12.93 15.04
C ASP A 124 5.55 -12.67 16.30
N ASP A 125 6.88 -12.54 16.17
CA ASP A 125 7.78 -12.23 17.28
C ASP A 125 7.81 -10.72 17.62
N PRO A 126 7.18 -10.28 18.73
CA PRO A 126 7.13 -8.87 19.10
C PRO A 126 8.51 -8.27 19.42
N ARG A 127 9.52 -9.10 19.69
CA ARG A 127 10.90 -8.62 19.92
C ARG A 127 11.47 -7.93 18.68
N LEU A 128 10.97 -8.29 17.49
CA LEU A 128 11.44 -7.71 16.22
C LEU A 128 10.98 -6.27 16.03
N CYS A 129 9.96 -5.80 16.77
CA CYS A 129 9.57 -4.38 16.81
C CYS A 129 10.71 -3.47 17.30
N ALA A 130 11.70 -4.01 18.03
CA ALA A 130 12.91 -3.28 18.43
C ALA A 130 13.88 -3.03 17.26
N LEU A 131 13.76 -3.74 16.14
CA LEU A 131 14.61 -3.55 14.97
C LEU A 131 14.29 -2.22 14.28
N GLY A 132 15.05 -1.17 14.59
CA GLY A 132 14.76 0.21 14.17
C GLY A 132 14.79 0.52 12.66
N LYS A 133 14.96 -0.50 11.81
CA LYS A 133 15.09 -0.34 10.35
C LYS A 133 13.79 -0.49 9.57
N TYR A 134 12.73 -1.07 10.14
CA TYR A 134 11.45 -1.26 9.44
C TYR A 134 10.47 -0.14 9.80
N ALA A 135 9.61 0.21 8.85
CA ALA A 135 8.54 1.18 9.05
C ALA A 135 7.27 0.55 9.65
N ALA A 136 7.01 -0.73 9.37
CA ALA A 136 5.79 -1.42 9.77
C ALA A 136 6.06 -2.87 10.24
N TYR A 137 5.26 -3.33 11.19
CA TYR A 137 5.30 -4.68 11.76
C TYR A 137 3.88 -5.22 11.90
N HIS A 138 3.69 -6.50 11.63
CA HIS A 138 2.41 -7.19 11.74
C HIS A 138 2.65 -8.68 11.97
N PRO A 139 1.86 -9.36 12.82
CA PRO A 139 1.98 -10.80 13.08
C PRO A 139 1.86 -11.68 11.83
#